data_AF-A0A956R7M4-F1
#
_entry.id   AF-A0A956R7M4-F1
#
_cell.length_a   1.000
_cell.length_b   1.000
_cell.length_c   1.000
_cell.angle_alpha   90.00
_cell.angle_beta   90.00
_cell.angle_gamma   90.00
#
_symmetry.space_group_name_H-M   'P 1'
#
loop_
_entity.id
_entity.type
_entity.pdbx_description
1 polymer ?
#
loop_
_entity_poly.entity_id
_entity_poly.type
_entity_poly.pdbx_seq_one_letter_code
_entity_poly.pdbx_strand_id
1 'polypeptide(L)'
;PLLVADGQVHPSPFNRLVRAMVEQRAPGHEVAALLDHGPGLTKRRYAWTSPFATVLGKGPQRYGEALVRVELSPQAIIARLDPTASPPWRFRDGEGAEVSEAALLEQPSRLGAVFHLRVEEPQSIPFREWVLCNEAMVARWSVGTPAIAARVEQERRLVQDLAAGPFAALPPERRAWRAWPQWIDPSPPATLLSRWHRALAFDNARYQPSPAALAALDQALADYDPTGPALVGGSEVQASR
;
A
#
# COMPACT_ATOMS: atom_id res chain seq x y z
N PRO A 1 -0.51 -9.09 -4.53
CA PRO A 1 -0.34 -8.23 -5.73
C PRO A 1 -0.33 -6.75 -5.30
N LEU A 2 0.63 -5.96 -5.80
CA LEU A 2 0.86 -4.55 -5.40
C LEU A 2 0.90 -3.64 -6.64
N LEU A 3 0.35 -2.42 -6.57
CA LEU A 3 0.24 -1.44 -7.68
C LEU A 3 1.22 -0.26 -7.57
N VAL A 4 2.00 0.12 -8.59
CA VAL A 4 3.08 1.15 -8.46
C VAL A 4 2.75 2.53 -9.05
N ALA A 5 3.20 3.63 -8.40
CA ALA A 5 3.22 4.99 -8.96
C ALA A 5 4.58 5.73 -8.80
N ASP A 6 4.89 6.68 -9.71
CA ASP A 6 6.14 7.48 -9.72
C ASP A 6 5.88 8.95 -9.30
N GLY A 7 6.82 9.60 -8.61
CA GLY A 7 6.61 10.93 -8.00
C GLY A 7 7.89 11.75 -7.70
N GLN A 8 7.74 13.08 -7.70
CA GLN A 8 8.78 14.14 -7.81
C GLN A 8 9.91 14.24 -6.75
N VAL A 9 10.90 15.10 -7.06
CA VAL A 9 12.24 15.40 -6.47
C VAL A 9 12.33 15.62 -4.94
N HIS A 10 11.21 15.85 -4.24
CA HIS A 10 11.26 15.98 -2.78
C HIS A 10 11.31 14.61 -2.11
N PRO A 11 12.12 14.43 -1.04
CA PRO A 11 12.12 13.17 -0.30
C PRO A 11 10.71 12.91 0.23
N SER A 12 10.18 11.74 -0.10
CA SER A 12 8.86 11.32 0.33
C SER A 12 8.76 11.30 1.87
N PRO A 13 7.54 11.30 2.44
CA PRO A 13 7.36 11.14 3.88
C PRO A 13 8.09 9.93 4.47
N PHE A 14 8.07 8.80 3.77
CA PHE A 14 8.80 7.60 4.18
C PHE A 14 10.31 7.84 4.24
N ASN A 15 10.89 8.46 3.21
CA ASN A 15 12.33 8.73 3.15
C ASN A 15 12.77 9.67 4.28
N ARG A 16 11.95 10.68 4.61
CA ARG A 16 12.22 11.60 5.72
C ARG A 16 12.18 10.88 7.06
N LEU A 17 11.19 10.02 7.28
CA LEU A 17 11.06 9.22 8.50
C LEU A 17 12.28 8.30 8.68
N VAL A 18 12.62 7.52 7.65
CA VAL A 18 13.78 6.62 7.67
C VAL A 18 15.06 7.38 8.01
N ARG A 19 15.31 8.52 7.34
CA ARG A 19 16.49 9.35 7.62
C ARG A 19 16.51 9.89 9.06
N ALA A 20 15.38 10.39 9.54
CA ALA A 20 15.26 10.89 10.91
C ALA A 20 15.56 9.79 11.95
N MET A 21 15.07 8.55 11.72
CA MET A 21 15.38 7.41 12.60
C MET A 21 16.87 7.12 12.66
N VAL A 22 17.57 7.18 11.51
CA VAL A 22 19.03 7.01 11.44
C VAL A 22 19.76 8.13 12.18
N GLU A 23 19.45 9.39 11.86
CA GLU A 23 20.09 10.57 12.45
C GLU A 23 19.94 10.62 13.97
N GLN A 24 18.77 10.25 14.48
CA GLN A 24 18.44 10.28 15.91
C GLN A 24 18.83 9.01 16.66
N ARG A 25 19.30 7.96 15.96
CA ARG A 25 19.49 6.61 16.51
C ARG A 25 18.25 6.11 17.27
N ALA A 26 17.07 6.33 16.69
CA ALA A 26 15.81 5.87 17.25
C ALA A 26 15.76 4.33 17.29
N PRO A 27 14.87 3.71 18.09
CA PRO A 27 14.69 2.25 18.07
C PRO A 27 14.50 1.71 16.64
N GLY A 28 15.28 0.68 16.27
CA GLY A 28 15.28 0.10 14.92
C GLY A 28 15.99 0.95 13.86
N HIS A 29 16.90 1.85 14.25
CA HIS A 29 17.71 2.64 13.33
C HIS A 29 18.60 1.81 12.41
N GLU A 30 18.96 0.58 12.79
CA GLU A 30 19.74 -0.36 11.98
C GLU A 30 18.99 -0.73 10.70
N VAL A 31 17.69 -1.04 10.84
CA VAL A 31 16.80 -1.32 9.71
C VAL A 31 16.56 -0.06 8.88
N ALA A 32 16.44 1.10 9.52
CA ALA A 32 16.35 2.37 8.82
C ALA A 32 17.62 2.67 8.01
N ALA A 33 18.81 2.35 8.53
CA ALA A 33 20.07 2.53 7.83
C ALA A 33 20.19 1.61 6.61
N LEU A 34 19.71 0.37 6.70
CA LEU A 34 19.58 -0.52 5.53
C LEU A 34 18.69 0.12 4.45
N LEU A 35 17.58 0.73 4.82
CA LEU A 35 16.70 1.37 3.86
C LEU A 35 17.31 2.65 3.27
N ASP A 36 18.05 3.46 4.04
CA ASP A 36 18.61 4.73 3.58
C ASP A 36 19.87 4.57 2.71
N HIS A 37 20.71 3.59 3.00
CA HIS A 37 22.03 3.44 2.37
C HIS A 37 22.32 2.02 1.85
N GLY A 38 21.47 1.04 2.14
CA GLY A 38 21.69 -0.34 1.75
C GLY A 38 21.69 -0.53 0.23
N PRO A 39 22.70 -1.23 -0.33
CA PRO A 39 22.72 -1.57 -1.74
C PRO A 39 21.44 -2.29 -2.17
N GLY A 40 20.77 -1.78 -3.21
CA GLY A 40 19.53 -2.36 -3.73
C GLY A 40 18.25 -1.99 -2.95
N LEU A 41 18.35 -1.28 -1.80
CA LEU A 41 17.20 -0.89 -0.96
C LEU A 41 16.80 0.60 -1.08
N THR A 42 17.63 1.40 -1.76
CA THR A 42 17.45 2.86 -1.89
C THR A 42 16.43 3.26 -2.94
N LYS A 43 16.19 2.41 -3.95
CA LYS A 43 15.15 2.63 -4.96
C LYS A 43 13.81 2.25 -4.37
N ARG A 44 12.85 3.18 -4.45
CA ARG A 44 11.54 3.00 -3.83
C ARG A 44 10.43 3.18 -4.85
N ARG A 45 9.40 2.35 -4.72
CA ARG A 45 8.13 2.47 -5.45
C ARG A 45 6.99 2.33 -4.47
N TYR A 46 6.01 3.22 -4.56
CA TYR A 46 4.85 3.23 -3.67
C TYR A 46 3.77 2.34 -4.25
N ALA A 47 3.16 1.53 -3.39
CA ALA A 47 2.18 0.58 -3.82
C ALA A 47 1.01 0.28 -2.90
N TRP A 48 -0.03 -0.31 -3.51
CA TRP A 48 -1.31 -0.59 -2.85
C TRP A 48 -1.89 -1.93 -3.30
N THR A 49 -2.73 -2.53 -2.45
CA THR A 49 -3.32 -3.86 -2.67
C THR A 49 -4.58 -3.83 -3.54
N SER A 50 -5.15 -2.64 -3.77
CA SER A 50 -6.46 -2.48 -4.41
C SER A 50 -6.52 -1.15 -5.18
N PRO A 51 -6.79 -1.17 -6.50
CA PRO A 51 -6.97 0.05 -7.29
C PRO A 51 -7.94 1.07 -6.70
N PHE A 52 -9.12 0.66 -6.24
CA PHE A 52 -10.14 1.58 -5.69
C PHE A 52 -9.63 2.33 -4.46
N ALA A 53 -8.67 1.78 -3.72
CA ALA A 53 -8.15 2.41 -2.51
C ALA A 53 -7.31 3.66 -2.80
N THR A 54 -6.90 3.85 -4.06
CA THR A 54 -5.97 4.91 -4.49
C THR A 54 -6.30 5.60 -5.80
N VAL A 55 -7.28 5.12 -6.56
CA VAL A 55 -7.58 5.63 -7.91
C VAL A 55 -7.89 7.13 -7.94
N LEU A 56 -8.49 7.66 -6.88
CA LEU A 56 -8.74 9.09 -6.75
C LEU A 56 -7.44 9.83 -6.42
N GLY A 57 -6.50 9.17 -5.73
CA GLY A 57 -5.21 9.69 -5.30
C GLY A 57 -5.24 10.44 -3.96
N LYS A 58 -4.18 11.20 -3.67
CA LYS A 58 -4.00 11.93 -2.41
C LYS A 58 -4.23 13.42 -2.63
N GLY A 59 -5.36 13.95 -2.15
CA GLY A 59 -5.72 15.36 -2.43
C GLY A 59 -6.03 15.55 -3.92
N PRO A 60 -5.49 16.56 -4.62
CA PRO A 60 -5.73 16.74 -6.06
C PRO A 60 -4.86 15.85 -6.97
N GLN A 61 -3.88 15.13 -6.43
CA GLN A 61 -2.90 14.37 -7.22
C GLN A 61 -3.41 12.96 -7.53
N ARG A 62 -3.36 12.54 -8.81
CA ARG A 62 -3.63 11.16 -9.27
C ARG A 62 -2.32 10.39 -9.47
N TYR A 63 -2.38 9.07 -9.35
CA TYR A 63 -1.23 8.16 -9.45
C TYR A 63 -1.09 7.53 -10.85
N GLY A 64 -1.14 8.37 -11.89
CA GLY A 64 -1.04 7.94 -13.29
C GLY A 64 -2.31 7.24 -13.82
N GLU A 65 -2.22 6.77 -15.06
CA GLU A 65 -3.33 6.18 -15.83
C GLU A 65 -3.16 4.68 -16.10
N ALA A 66 -2.05 4.09 -15.65
CA ALA A 66 -1.73 2.69 -15.84
C ALA A 66 -1.52 1.97 -14.51
N LEU A 67 -1.87 0.69 -14.48
CA LEU A 67 -1.68 -0.18 -13.33
C LEU A 67 -0.55 -1.18 -13.58
N VAL A 68 0.41 -1.23 -12.66
CA VAL A 68 1.47 -2.24 -12.64
C VAL A 68 1.18 -3.24 -11.54
N ARG A 69 0.86 -4.49 -11.85
CA ARG A 69 0.73 -5.55 -10.84
C ARG A 69 2.12 -6.10 -10.52
N VAL A 70 2.51 -6.08 -9.25
CA VAL A 70 3.75 -6.65 -8.71
C VAL A 70 3.44 -7.82 -7.79
N GLU A 71 4.20 -8.90 -7.92
CA GLU A 71 4.19 -10.08 -7.07
C GLU A 71 5.57 -10.24 -6.44
N LEU A 72 5.62 -10.31 -5.11
CA LEU A 72 6.85 -10.51 -4.37
C LEU A 72 7.25 -11.99 -4.37
N SER A 73 8.55 -12.25 -4.26
CA SER A 73 9.10 -13.58 -4.01
C SER A 73 8.54 -14.17 -2.72
N PRO A 74 8.24 -15.48 -2.66
CA PRO A 74 7.88 -16.16 -1.41
C PRO A 74 8.94 -16.00 -0.30
N GLN A 75 10.19 -15.77 -0.67
CA GLN A 75 11.30 -15.56 0.28
C GLN A 75 11.33 -14.13 0.85
N ALA A 76 10.53 -13.22 0.30
CA ALA A 76 10.53 -11.82 0.70
C ALA A 76 10.09 -11.67 2.16
N ILE A 77 10.84 -10.87 2.90
CA ILE A 77 10.46 -10.34 4.19
C ILE A 77 9.68 -9.05 3.95
N ILE A 78 8.56 -8.96 4.63
CA ILE A 78 7.67 -7.81 4.65
C ILE A 78 7.79 -7.15 6.02
N ALA A 79 8.24 -5.88 6.03
CA ALA A 79 8.26 -5.08 7.24
C ALA A 79 6.96 -4.28 7.40
N ARG A 80 6.52 -4.08 8.63
CA ARG A 80 5.56 -3.03 9.02
C ARG A 80 6.34 -1.99 9.80
N LEU A 81 6.25 -0.73 9.36
CA LEU A 81 6.74 0.44 10.07
C LEU A 81 5.56 1.19 10.68
N ASP A 82 5.51 1.21 12.00
CA ASP A 82 4.54 1.94 12.81
C ASP A 82 5.32 2.83 13.80
N PRO A 83 5.54 4.12 13.48
CA PRO A 83 6.39 4.99 14.30
C PRO A 83 5.83 5.23 15.70
N THR A 84 4.55 4.93 15.91
CA THR A 84 3.85 5.09 17.19
C THR A 84 4.01 3.85 18.09
N ALA A 85 4.56 2.75 17.57
CA ALA A 85 4.73 1.50 18.29
C ALA A 85 6.13 1.37 18.90
N SER A 86 6.24 0.57 19.96
CA SER A 86 7.52 0.18 20.57
C SER A 86 7.59 -1.35 20.69
N PRO A 87 8.43 -2.04 19.89
CA PRO A 87 9.29 -1.50 18.83
C PRO A 87 8.49 -1.01 17.59
N PRO A 88 9.06 -0.07 16.79
CA PRO A 88 8.36 0.50 15.63
C PRO A 88 8.31 -0.44 14.42
N TRP A 89 9.16 -1.48 14.40
CA TRP A 89 9.22 -2.46 13.34
C TRP A 89 8.61 -3.80 13.73
N ARG A 90 7.92 -4.43 12.78
CA ARG A 90 7.55 -5.84 12.83
C ARG A 90 7.82 -6.48 11.48
N PHE A 91 8.25 -7.73 11.45
CA PHE A 91 8.62 -8.40 10.21
C PHE A 91 7.87 -9.72 10.06
N ARG A 92 7.47 -10.03 8.82
CA ARG A 92 6.88 -11.30 8.45
C ARG A 92 7.45 -11.82 7.15
N ASP A 93 7.49 -13.14 6.97
CA ASP A 93 7.82 -13.74 5.69
C ASP A 93 6.59 -13.86 4.76
N GLY A 94 6.78 -14.47 3.58
CA GLY A 94 5.73 -14.68 2.59
C GLY A 94 4.58 -15.58 3.06
N GLU A 95 4.81 -16.42 4.07
CA GLU A 95 3.79 -17.28 4.70
C GLU A 95 3.10 -16.59 5.89
N GLY A 96 3.56 -15.38 6.25
CA GLY A 96 3.03 -14.58 7.35
C GLY A 96 3.60 -14.94 8.72
N ALA A 97 4.63 -15.80 8.79
CA ALA A 97 5.32 -16.12 10.03
C ALA A 97 6.18 -14.92 10.48
N GLU A 98 6.31 -14.72 11.80
CA GLU A 98 7.11 -13.63 12.34
C GLU A 98 8.61 -13.86 12.10
N VAL A 99 9.31 -12.80 11.72
CA VAL A 99 10.76 -12.79 11.52
C VAL A 99 11.37 -11.83 12.54
N SER A 100 12.46 -12.22 13.18
CA SER A 100 13.17 -11.33 14.12
C SER A 100 13.93 -10.24 13.36
N GLU A 101 14.17 -9.12 14.03
CA GLU A 101 15.02 -8.07 13.47
C GLU A 101 16.43 -8.58 13.14
N ALA A 102 17.04 -9.38 14.03
CA ALA A 102 18.34 -9.98 13.80
C ALA A 102 18.39 -10.84 12.53
N ALA A 103 17.38 -11.69 12.30
CA ALA A 103 17.31 -12.52 11.09
C ALA A 103 17.18 -11.69 9.80
N LEU A 104 16.47 -10.54 9.87
CA LEU A 104 16.44 -9.59 8.76
C LEU A 104 17.83 -8.96 8.54
N LEU A 105 18.52 -8.53 9.60
CA LEU A 105 19.83 -7.89 9.52
C LEU A 105 20.91 -8.85 8.99
N GLU A 106 20.77 -10.15 9.24
CA GLU A 106 21.63 -11.20 8.65
C GLU A 106 21.38 -11.42 7.15
N GLN A 107 20.15 -11.18 6.67
CA GLN A 107 19.75 -11.38 5.28
C GLN A 107 18.98 -10.17 4.71
N PRO A 108 19.60 -8.98 4.66
CA PRO A 108 18.90 -7.73 4.32
C PRO A 108 18.38 -7.73 2.88
N SER A 109 18.99 -8.51 1.99
CA SER A 109 18.56 -8.71 0.60
C SER A 109 17.19 -9.40 0.47
N ARG A 110 16.62 -9.93 1.57
CA ARG A 110 15.27 -10.48 1.59
C ARG A 110 14.18 -9.45 1.87
N LEU A 111 14.51 -8.24 2.34
CA LEU A 111 13.49 -7.21 2.56
C LEU A 111 12.86 -6.80 1.23
N GLY A 112 11.61 -7.17 0.97
CA GLY A 112 10.92 -6.90 -0.29
C GLY A 112 10.07 -5.64 -0.26
N ALA A 113 9.35 -5.43 0.84
CA ALA A 113 8.46 -4.28 1.00
C ALA A 113 8.32 -3.84 2.45
N VAL A 114 7.98 -2.57 2.62
CA VAL A 114 7.61 -1.96 3.91
C VAL A 114 6.18 -1.47 3.86
N PHE A 115 5.31 -1.95 4.74
CA PHE A 115 4.02 -1.34 5.02
C PHE A 115 4.21 -0.13 5.93
N HIS A 116 4.04 1.06 5.39
CA HIS A 116 4.22 2.33 6.08
C HIS A 116 2.86 2.91 6.47
N LEU A 117 2.65 3.09 7.77
CA LEU A 117 1.45 3.74 8.34
C LEU A 117 1.82 5.14 8.84
N ARG A 118 1.08 6.17 8.41
CA ARG A 118 1.26 7.55 8.87
C ARG A 118 -0.07 8.17 9.30
N VAL A 119 -0.18 8.42 10.61
CA VAL A 119 -1.42 8.92 11.25
C VAL A 119 -1.21 10.15 12.12
N GLU A 120 0.04 10.50 12.47
CA GLU A 120 0.33 11.44 13.57
C GLU A 120 0.47 12.91 13.17
N GLU A 121 0.50 13.25 11.89
CA GLU A 121 0.76 14.64 11.49
C GLU A 121 -0.54 15.47 11.43
N PRO A 122 -0.73 16.49 12.31
CA PRO A 122 -2.01 17.16 12.52
C PRO A 122 -2.62 17.86 11.29
N GLN A 123 -1.81 18.12 10.26
CA GLN A 123 -2.22 18.80 9.02
C GLN A 123 -2.09 17.91 7.79
N SER A 124 -1.72 16.64 7.97
CA SER A 124 -1.57 15.70 6.86
C SER A 124 -2.75 14.74 6.81
N ILE A 125 -3.18 14.40 5.60
CA ILE A 125 -4.10 13.28 5.37
C ILE A 125 -3.42 12.01 5.87
N PRO A 126 -3.98 11.27 6.85
CA PRO A 126 -3.46 9.98 7.23
C PRO A 126 -3.47 9.03 6.04
N PHE A 127 -2.42 8.23 5.91
CA PHE A 127 -2.33 7.26 4.84
C PHE A 127 -1.57 6.01 5.28
N ARG A 128 -1.75 4.97 4.49
CA ARG A 128 -0.93 3.77 4.52
C ARG A 128 -0.63 3.29 3.12
N GLU A 129 0.59 2.83 2.93
CA GLU A 129 1.11 2.43 1.63
C GLU A 129 2.15 1.33 1.80
N TRP A 130 2.34 0.56 0.75
CA TRP A 130 3.48 -0.32 0.60
C TRP A 130 4.61 0.46 -0.03
N VAL A 131 5.84 0.27 0.45
CA VAL A 131 7.05 0.78 -0.17
C VAL A 131 7.82 -0.44 -0.65
N LEU A 132 7.80 -0.68 -1.96
CA LEU A 132 8.67 -1.68 -2.58
C LEU A 132 10.09 -1.12 -2.52
N CYS A 133 10.96 -1.81 -1.79
CA CYS A 133 12.32 -1.36 -1.56
C CYS A 133 13.36 -2.23 -2.26
N ASN A 134 13.03 -3.45 -2.72
CA ASN A 134 14.02 -4.35 -3.30
C ASN A 134 13.51 -5.03 -4.57
N GLU A 135 14.09 -4.65 -5.70
CA GLU A 135 13.75 -5.19 -7.01
C GLU A 135 14.05 -6.69 -7.13
N ALA A 136 15.10 -7.20 -6.47
CA ALA A 136 15.43 -8.62 -6.49
C ALA A 136 14.37 -9.50 -5.81
N MET A 137 13.56 -8.92 -4.92
CA MET A 137 12.42 -9.60 -4.28
C MET A 137 11.11 -9.48 -5.07
N VAL A 138 11.13 -8.89 -6.27
CA VAL A 138 9.99 -8.93 -7.20
C VAL A 138 10.10 -10.20 -8.04
N ALA A 139 9.22 -11.16 -7.78
CA ALA A 139 9.14 -12.39 -8.57
C ALA A 139 8.53 -12.14 -9.96
N ARG A 140 7.50 -11.28 -10.01
CA ARG A 140 6.81 -10.97 -11.27
C ARG A 140 6.23 -9.57 -11.24
N TRP A 141 6.22 -8.93 -12.39
CA TRP A 141 5.43 -7.73 -12.64
C TRP A 141 4.68 -7.85 -13.97
N SER A 142 3.57 -7.12 -14.08
CA SER A 142 2.79 -7.07 -15.31
C SER A 142 2.03 -5.75 -15.46
N VAL A 143 1.75 -5.36 -16.71
CA VAL A 143 0.98 -4.17 -17.09
C VAL A 143 0.04 -4.56 -18.22
N GLY A 144 -1.15 -3.95 -18.30
CA GLY A 144 -2.07 -4.12 -19.44
C GLY A 144 -2.55 -5.56 -19.68
N THR A 145 -2.53 -6.41 -18.65
CA THR A 145 -2.95 -7.82 -18.80
C THR A 145 -4.46 -7.99 -18.60
N PRO A 146 -5.09 -9.03 -19.19
CA PRO A 146 -6.49 -9.36 -18.92
C PRO A 146 -6.79 -9.56 -17.42
N ALA A 147 -5.81 -10.05 -16.65
CA ALA A 147 -5.95 -10.21 -15.21
C ALA A 147 -6.05 -8.86 -14.47
N ILE A 148 -5.34 -7.83 -14.93
CA ILE A 148 -5.45 -6.47 -14.38
C ILE A 148 -6.82 -5.87 -14.76
N ALA A 149 -7.24 -6.02 -16.02
CA ALA A 149 -8.55 -5.55 -16.48
C ALA A 149 -9.70 -6.20 -15.66
N ALA A 150 -9.65 -7.52 -15.50
CA ALA A 150 -10.63 -8.27 -14.69
C ALA A 150 -10.64 -7.82 -13.22
N ARG A 151 -9.48 -7.47 -12.66
CA ARG A 151 -9.39 -6.95 -11.29
C ARG A 151 -10.03 -5.57 -11.15
N VAL A 152 -9.79 -4.66 -12.10
CA VAL A 152 -10.43 -3.33 -12.12
C VAL A 152 -11.94 -3.48 -12.21
N GLU A 153 -12.42 -4.32 -13.13
CA GLU A 153 -13.85 -4.60 -13.31
C GLU A 153 -14.49 -5.21 -12.05
N GLN A 154 -13.81 -6.14 -11.37
CA GLN A 154 -14.27 -6.69 -10.10
C GLN A 154 -14.41 -5.60 -9.03
N GLU A 155 -13.47 -4.67 -8.94
CA GLU A 155 -13.52 -3.57 -7.98
C GLU A 155 -14.59 -2.54 -8.32
N ARG A 156 -14.85 -2.28 -9.61
CA ARG A 156 -15.97 -1.45 -10.05
C ARG A 156 -17.30 -2.01 -9.59
N ARG A 157 -17.54 -3.30 -9.86
CA ARG A 157 -18.76 -3.99 -9.39
C ARG A 157 -18.92 -3.92 -7.88
N LEU A 158 -17.83 -4.16 -7.13
CA LEU A 158 -17.86 -4.01 -5.68
C LEU A 158 -18.28 -2.60 -5.26
N VAL A 159 -17.73 -1.54 -5.86
CA VAL A 159 -18.09 -0.16 -5.55
C VAL A 159 -19.56 0.12 -5.90
N GLN A 160 -20.03 -0.36 -7.05
CA GLN A 160 -21.43 -0.22 -7.48
C GLN A 160 -22.40 -0.95 -6.54
N ASP A 161 -22.09 -2.19 -6.16
CA ASP A 161 -22.90 -3.00 -5.23
C ASP A 161 -22.97 -2.34 -3.84
N LEU A 162 -21.84 -1.82 -3.35
CA LEU A 162 -21.80 -1.07 -2.09
C LEU A 162 -22.66 0.20 -2.17
N ALA A 163 -22.58 0.93 -3.28
CA ALA A 163 -23.33 2.17 -3.50
C ALA A 163 -24.84 1.93 -3.61
N ALA A 164 -25.26 0.87 -4.29
CA ALA A 164 -26.67 0.52 -4.48
C ALA A 164 -27.28 -0.17 -3.25
N GLY A 165 -26.46 -0.86 -2.45
CA GLY A 165 -26.93 -1.63 -1.30
C GLY A 165 -26.55 -0.97 0.04
N PRO A 166 -25.60 -1.56 0.78
CA PRO A 166 -25.41 -1.26 2.20
C PRO A 166 -24.95 0.18 2.49
N PHE A 167 -24.35 0.90 1.54
CA PHE A 167 -23.93 2.29 1.75
C PHE A 167 -24.98 3.32 1.35
N ALA A 168 -25.99 2.95 0.56
CA ALA A 168 -27.09 3.85 0.18
C ALA A 168 -27.80 4.41 1.42
N ALA A 169 -28.08 3.54 2.40
CA ALA A 169 -28.81 3.85 3.61
C ALA A 169 -27.92 4.30 4.79
N LEU A 170 -26.60 4.45 4.61
CA LEU A 170 -25.72 4.86 5.72
C LEU A 170 -26.11 6.26 6.21
N PRO A 171 -26.32 6.47 7.52
CA PRO A 171 -26.51 7.80 8.07
C PRO A 171 -25.30 8.71 7.83
N PRO A 172 -25.47 10.03 7.63
CA PRO A 172 -24.37 10.97 7.36
C PRO A 172 -23.23 10.90 8.38
N GLU A 173 -23.54 10.73 9.67
CA GLU A 173 -22.56 10.61 10.74
C GLU A 173 -21.68 9.36 10.61
N ARG A 174 -22.22 8.26 10.06
CA ARG A 174 -21.45 7.04 9.79
C ARG A 174 -20.55 7.20 8.56
N ARG A 175 -20.92 8.07 7.60
CA ARG A 175 -20.12 8.36 6.41
C ARG A 175 -18.91 9.25 6.70
N ALA A 176 -19.05 10.15 7.67
CA ALA A 176 -17.98 11.05 8.11
C ALA A 176 -16.91 10.36 8.98
N TRP A 177 -17.07 9.07 9.25
CA TRP A 177 -16.15 8.33 10.10
C TRP A 177 -14.77 8.18 9.44
N ARG A 178 -13.72 8.37 10.25
CA ARG A 178 -12.32 8.30 9.80
C ARG A 178 -11.87 6.84 9.66
N ALA A 179 -11.10 6.56 8.62
CA ALA A 179 -10.58 5.23 8.35
C ALA A 179 -9.41 4.84 9.26
N TRP A 180 -8.52 5.80 9.58
CA TRP A 180 -7.24 5.51 10.26
C TRP A 180 -7.32 4.84 11.63
N PRO A 181 -8.34 5.04 12.48
CA PRO A 181 -8.42 4.31 13.74
C PRO A 181 -8.47 2.79 13.53
N GLN A 182 -9.09 2.33 12.43
CA GLN A 182 -9.18 0.92 12.06
C GLN A 182 -7.86 0.35 11.51
N TRP A 183 -6.89 1.20 11.19
CA TRP A 183 -5.56 0.79 10.73
C TRP A 183 -4.62 0.50 11.90
N ILE A 184 -4.79 1.22 13.02
CA ILE A 184 -4.02 1.01 14.24
C ILE A 184 -4.59 -0.17 15.02
N ASP A 185 -5.90 -0.14 15.30
CA ASP A 185 -6.56 -1.14 16.13
C ASP A 185 -7.62 -1.92 15.31
N PRO A 186 -7.32 -3.16 14.90
CA PRO A 186 -8.27 -4.01 14.20
C PRO A 186 -9.24 -4.76 15.15
N SER A 187 -9.17 -4.54 16.46
CA SER A 187 -9.98 -5.25 17.46
C SER A 187 -11.50 -5.08 17.32
N PRO A 188 -12.05 -3.94 16.86
CA PRO A 188 -13.48 -3.83 16.64
C PRO A 188 -13.99 -4.90 15.66
N PRO A 189 -15.19 -5.49 15.90
CA PRO A 189 -15.78 -6.47 14.99
C PRO A 189 -15.81 -5.97 13.54
N ALA A 190 -15.51 -6.88 12.62
CA ALA A 190 -15.41 -6.58 11.19
C ALA A 190 -16.80 -6.40 10.55
N THR A 191 -17.45 -5.27 10.82
CA THR A 191 -18.58 -4.73 10.04
C THR A 191 -18.15 -4.44 8.61
N LEU A 192 -19.12 -4.31 7.68
CA LEU A 192 -18.80 -3.93 6.31
C LEU A 192 -18.10 -2.55 6.22
N LEU A 193 -18.54 -1.59 7.04
CA LEU A 193 -17.94 -0.26 7.09
C LEU A 193 -16.50 -0.29 7.63
N SER A 194 -16.23 -1.09 8.67
CA SER A 194 -14.85 -1.24 9.16
C SER A 194 -13.96 -1.98 8.15
N ARG A 195 -14.50 -2.94 7.39
CA ARG A 195 -13.77 -3.58 6.26
C ARG A 195 -13.46 -2.59 5.14
N TRP A 196 -14.41 -1.71 4.79
CA TRP A 196 -14.18 -0.62 3.85
C TRP A 196 -13.03 0.28 4.31
N HIS A 197 -13.08 0.78 5.55
CA HIS A 197 -12.01 1.59 6.12
C HIS A 197 -10.66 0.87 6.14
N ARG A 198 -10.65 -0.43 6.49
CA ARG A 198 -9.45 -1.28 6.44
C ARG A 198 -8.97 -1.63 5.04
N ALA A 199 -9.69 -1.25 3.98
CA ALA A 199 -9.25 -1.41 2.59
C ALA A 199 -8.68 -0.11 1.99
N LEU A 200 -9.10 1.07 2.49
CA LEU A 200 -8.66 2.38 1.98
C LEU A 200 -7.17 2.66 2.23
N ALA A 201 -6.50 3.37 1.32
CA ALA A 201 -5.12 3.83 1.54
C ALA A 201 -5.05 5.22 2.18
N PHE A 202 -6.08 6.04 1.99
CA PHE A 202 -6.13 7.43 2.43
C PHE A 202 -7.37 7.69 3.29
N ASP A 203 -7.20 8.43 4.39
CA ASP A 203 -8.30 8.89 5.22
C ASP A 203 -8.68 10.31 4.81
N ASN A 204 -9.47 10.44 3.74
CA ASN A 204 -9.98 11.73 3.28
C ASN A 204 -11.40 11.61 2.70
N ALA A 205 -12.06 12.77 2.54
CA ALA A 205 -13.46 12.85 2.12
C ALA A 205 -13.75 12.17 0.76
N ARG A 206 -12.75 12.02 -0.12
CA ARG A 206 -12.93 11.45 -1.46
C ARG A 206 -13.19 9.94 -1.43
N TYR A 207 -12.84 9.27 -0.33
CA TYR A 207 -13.05 7.82 -0.15
C TYR A 207 -14.13 7.50 0.90
N GLN A 208 -14.88 8.50 1.36
CA GLN A 208 -16.00 8.26 2.27
C GLN A 208 -17.08 7.42 1.56
N PRO A 209 -17.81 6.55 2.27
CA PRO A 209 -18.87 5.73 1.69
C PRO A 209 -20.14 6.57 1.44
N SER A 210 -20.02 7.62 0.64
CA SER A 210 -21.12 8.49 0.22
C SER A 210 -21.47 8.24 -1.25
N PRO A 211 -22.71 8.49 -1.68
CA PRO A 211 -23.10 8.29 -3.08
C PRO A 211 -22.18 9.02 -4.07
N ALA A 212 -21.83 10.29 -3.79
CA ALA A 212 -20.96 11.08 -4.65
C ALA A 212 -19.52 10.52 -4.72
N ALA A 213 -18.96 10.10 -3.60
CA ALA A 213 -17.61 9.54 -3.55
C ALA A 213 -17.54 8.15 -4.22
N LEU A 214 -18.55 7.30 -4.04
CA LEU A 214 -18.62 5.99 -4.69
C LEU A 214 -18.83 6.12 -6.20
N ALA A 215 -19.66 7.07 -6.66
CA ALA A 215 -19.78 7.38 -8.09
C ALA A 215 -18.46 7.88 -8.69
N ALA A 216 -17.72 8.74 -7.96
CA ALA A 216 -16.40 9.20 -8.38
C ALA A 216 -15.38 8.06 -8.44
N LEU A 217 -15.43 7.10 -7.50
CA LEU A 217 -14.59 5.91 -7.53
C LEU A 217 -14.89 5.01 -8.73
N ASP A 218 -16.17 4.73 -9.02
CA ASP A 218 -16.55 3.94 -10.18
C ASP A 218 -16.10 4.60 -11.49
N GLN A 219 -16.34 5.91 -11.64
CA GLN A 219 -15.89 6.64 -12.82
C GLN A 219 -14.37 6.59 -12.96
N ALA A 220 -13.64 6.86 -11.88
CA ALA A 220 -12.18 6.88 -11.95
C ALA A 220 -11.58 5.49 -12.22
N LEU A 221 -12.25 4.42 -11.79
CA LEU A 221 -11.89 3.05 -12.17
C LEU A 221 -12.25 2.74 -13.63
N ALA A 222 -13.34 3.29 -14.15
CA ALA A 222 -13.73 3.17 -15.55
C ALA A 222 -12.73 3.86 -16.49
N ASP A 223 -12.14 4.96 -16.02
CA ASP A 223 -11.14 5.74 -16.75
C ASP A 223 -9.75 5.07 -16.79
N TYR A 224 -9.53 3.98 -16.04
CA TYR A 224 -8.31 3.20 -16.22
C TYR A 224 -8.34 2.53 -17.59
N ASP A 225 -7.32 2.79 -18.40
CA ASP A 225 -7.14 2.12 -19.68
C ASP A 225 -6.26 0.87 -19.52
N PRO A 226 -6.84 -0.34 -19.45
CA PRO A 226 -6.06 -1.57 -19.40
C PRO A 226 -5.53 -1.99 -20.78
N THR A 227 -5.81 -1.25 -21.87
CA THR A 227 -5.61 -1.70 -23.25
C THR A 227 -4.21 -1.43 -23.82
N GLY A 228 -3.33 -0.76 -23.05
CA GLY A 228 -1.92 -0.69 -23.37
C GLY A 228 -1.32 -2.09 -23.61
N PRO A 229 -0.28 -2.22 -24.46
CA PRO A 229 0.29 -3.52 -24.79
C PRO A 229 0.68 -4.26 -23.52
N ALA A 230 0.28 -5.53 -23.43
CA ALA A 230 0.57 -6.35 -22.26
C ALA A 230 2.09 -6.52 -22.12
N LEU A 231 2.62 -6.07 -20.99
CA LEU A 231 4.02 -6.24 -20.64
C LEU A 231 4.10 -7.16 -19.42
N VAL A 232 4.98 -8.14 -19.48
CA VAL A 232 5.27 -9.05 -18.36
C VAL A 232 6.79 -9.14 -18.19
N GLY A 233 7.24 -9.13 -16.94
CA GLY A 233 8.63 -9.34 -16.61
C GLY A 233 8.76 -9.89 -15.20
N GLY A 234 9.98 -10.29 -14.85
CA GLY A 234 10.29 -10.95 -13.59
C GLY A 234 11.52 -11.82 -13.77
N SER A 235 12.27 -12.00 -12.68
CA SER A 235 13.38 -12.93 -12.66
C SER A 235 12.79 -14.34 -12.61
N GLU A 236 13.04 -15.18 -13.64
CA GLU A 236 13.02 -16.62 -13.40
C GLU A 236 14.10 -16.87 -12.36
N VAL A 237 13.71 -16.97 -11.08
CA VAL A 237 14.58 -17.52 -10.07
C VAL A 237 14.79 -18.96 -10.52
N GLN A 238 15.90 -19.20 -11.23
CA GLN A 238 16.37 -20.54 -11.50
C GLN A 238 16.49 -21.22 -10.14
N ALA A 239 15.54 -22.09 -9.84
CA ALA A 239 15.58 -22.93 -8.66
C ALA A 239 16.74 -23.89 -8.86
N SER A 240 17.96 -23.46 -8.51
CA SER A 240 19.08 -24.35 -8.31
C SER A 240 18.70 -25.27 -7.16
N ARG A 241 18.32 -26.50 -7.52
CA ARG A 241 18.11 -27.63 -6.61
C ARG A 241 19.43 -28.13 -6.07
#